data_AF-A0A965MEM3-F1
#
_entry.id   AF-A0A965MEM3-F1
#
_cell.length_a   1.000
_cell.length_b   1.000
_cell.length_c   1.000
_cell.angle_alpha   90.00
_cell.angle_beta   90.00
_cell.angle_gamma   90.00
#
_symmetry.space_group_name_H-M   'P 1'
#
loop_
_entity.id
_entity.type
_entity.pdbx_description
1 polymer ?
#
loop_
_entity_poly.entity_id
_entity_poly.type
_entity_poly.pdbx_seq_one_letter_code
_entity_poly.pdbx_strand_id
1 'polypeptide(L)'
;MTYAGNLFVAILPAPIVKQFEAYNQFIFTNLQDWPDRNESMWLSNYGTWISVICLGIFIFGLGWSARRRQRSNTFSEGLPPSENFSLTGLAYLVVVTLLFFVPWGLGFLFAAGLSGQIRAWNRFAPILILLFMLGAAACLSRWRWPHNRPVSITAALVGVLLIAFTQVLPLSALVKAYADGGANRLNAASSYTQKVKTFLSDGCGIFTFPSMTYPNAGGYDSVIQDYDHLYLLLPDNGLAIAYGGHQGTPETEISDRFEEITLSQSIDIYDISELKALGFCGAHLDRGEKEKSEPLHGQLWTLLGEPEAVSADGRWEFFSFY
;
A
#
# COMPACT_ATOMS: atom_id res chain seq x y z
N MET A 1 1.89 16.18 0.91
CA MET A 1 1.09 14.94 0.91
C MET A 1 0.45 14.74 -0.46
N THR A 2 0.63 13.57 -1.06
CA THR A 2 0.10 13.26 -2.40
C THR A 2 -1.32 12.71 -2.25
N TYR A 3 -2.35 13.52 -2.53
CA TYR A 3 -3.77 13.16 -2.36
C TYR A 3 -4.40 12.51 -3.62
N ALA A 4 -3.60 12.25 -4.64
CA ALA A 4 -4.03 11.76 -5.92
C ALA A 4 -3.06 10.72 -6.46
N GLY A 5 -3.54 9.83 -7.32
CA GLY A 5 -2.70 8.84 -7.96
C GLY A 5 -2.12 9.30 -9.28
N ASN A 6 -1.05 8.63 -9.69
CA ASN A 6 -0.37 8.96 -10.92
C ASN A 6 -0.93 8.11 -12.06
N LEU A 7 -1.77 8.71 -12.91
CA LEU A 7 -2.35 8.05 -14.10
C LEU A 7 -1.29 7.54 -15.07
N PHE A 8 -0.15 8.21 -15.15
CA PHE A 8 0.96 7.78 -15.96
C PHE A 8 1.52 6.44 -15.46
N VAL A 9 1.70 6.31 -14.14
CA VAL A 9 2.13 5.05 -13.49
C VAL A 9 1.10 3.95 -13.72
N ALA A 10 -0.20 4.25 -13.56
CA ALA A 10 -1.28 3.27 -13.75
C ALA A 10 -1.43 2.72 -15.19
N ILE A 11 -1.00 3.49 -16.20
CA ILE A 11 -1.15 3.12 -17.62
C ILE A 11 0.15 2.56 -18.19
N LEU A 12 1.32 3.00 -17.73
CA LEU A 12 2.59 2.53 -18.27
C LEU A 12 2.80 1.04 -17.99
N PRO A 13 3.03 0.22 -19.03
CA PRO A 13 3.36 -1.17 -18.82
C PRO A 13 4.78 -1.27 -18.26
N ALA A 14 4.96 -1.88 -17.09
CA ALA A 14 6.28 -2.25 -16.57
C ALA A 14 6.29 -3.75 -16.25
N PRO A 15 6.50 -4.62 -17.27
CA PRO A 15 6.42 -6.05 -17.08
C PRO A 15 7.61 -6.54 -16.25
N ILE A 16 7.38 -7.01 -15.01
CA ILE A 16 8.44 -7.49 -14.09
C ILE A 16 8.99 -8.86 -14.57
N VAL A 17 9.55 -8.91 -15.77
CA VAL A 17 10.16 -10.08 -16.40
C VAL A 17 11.60 -9.75 -16.77
N LYS A 18 12.53 -10.64 -16.41
CA LYS A 18 13.98 -10.47 -16.66
C LYS A 18 14.31 -10.24 -18.14
N GLN A 19 13.52 -10.79 -19.07
CA GLN A 19 13.74 -10.64 -20.51
C GLN A 19 13.53 -9.20 -21.01
N PHE A 20 12.82 -8.35 -20.24
CA PHE A 20 12.60 -6.95 -20.54
C PHE A 20 13.35 -6.02 -19.58
N GLU A 21 14.42 -6.50 -18.95
CA GLU A 21 15.17 -5.76 -17.93
C GLU A 21 15.66 -4.39 -18.42
N ALA A 22 16.13 -4.28 -19.67
CA ALA A 22 16.52 -2.98 -20.24
C ALA A 22 15.34 -1.98 -20.34
N TYR A 23 14.15 -2.46 -20.71
CA TYR A 23 12.95 -1.63 -20.78
C TYR A 23 12.44 -1.27 -19.38
N ASN A 24 12.44 -2.23 -18.46
CA ASN A 24 12.07 -2.01 -17.07
C ASN A 24 13.00 -0.98 -16.43
N GLN A 25 14.31 -1.14 -16.59
CA GLN A 25 15.31 -0.20 -16.10
C GLN A 25 15.11 1.20 -16.69
N PHE A 26 14.79 1.32 -17.98
CA PHE A 26 14.44 2.61 -18.60
C PHE A 26 13.22 3.25 -17.94
N ILE A 27 12.13 2.49 -17.75
CA ILE A 27 10.94 3.02 -17.06
C ILE A 27 11.27 3.41 -15.62
N PHE A 28 12.03 2.60 -14.89
CA PHE A 28 12.43 2.88 -13.51
C PHE A 28 13.33 4.12 -13.39
N THR A 29 14.35 4.28 -14.23
CA THR A 29 15.25 5.44 -14.18
C THR A 29 14.52 6.73 -14.52
N ASN A 30 13.69 6.76 -15.57
CA ASN A 30 12.94 7.97 -15.93
C ASN A 30 11.87 8.35 -14.88
N LEU A 31 11.43 7.40 -14.07
CA LEU A 31 10.51 7.63 -12.96
C LEU A 31 11.24 7.95 -11.65
N GLN A 32 12.49 7.51 -11.47
CA GLN A 32 13.30 7.85 -10.29
C GLN A 32 13.60 9.36 -10.17
N ASP A 33 13.59 10.08 -11.29
CA ASP A 33 13.82 11.53 -11.37
C ASP A 33 12.55 12.37 -11.14
N TRP A 34 11.39 11.75 -10.88
CA TRP A 34 10.14 12.49 -10.68
C TRP A 34 10.06 13.13 -9.27
N PRO A 35 9.55 14.37 -9.13
CA PRO A 35 9.55 15.12 -7.87
C PRO A 35 8.75 14.46 -6.73
N ASP A 36 7.76 13.63 -7.06
CA ASP A 36 6.82 13.02 -6.10
C ASP A 36 7.06 11.51 -5.94
N ARG A 37 8.23 11.13 -5.41
CA ARG A 37 8.63 9.73 -5.09
C ARG A 37 7.81 9.05 -3.97
N ASN A 38 6.59 9.50 -3.72
CA ASN A 38 5.74 8.94 -2.67
C ASN A 38 4.87 7.80 -3.23
N GLU A 39 4.03 7.21 -2.37
CA GLU A 39 3.20 5.99 -2.54
C GLU A 39 2.58 5.69 -3.92
N SER A 40 2.45 6.66 -4.80
CA SER A 40 1.94 6.52 -6.16
C SER A 40 2.94 5.88 -7.14
N MET A 41 4.22 5.70 -6.80
CA MET A 41 5.26 5.14 -7.68
C MET A 41 5.74 3.72 -7.34
N TRP A 42 5.09 3.02 -6.40
CA TRP A 42 5.46 1.64 -6.06
C TRP A 42 5.27 0.67 -7.23
N LEU A 43 6.09 -0.40 -7.25
CA LEU A 43 6.10 -1.46 -8.27
C LEU A 43 4.72 -2.06 -8.59
N SER A 44 3.80 -2.04 -7.62
CA SER A 44 2.43 -2.55 -7.75
C SER A 44 1.48 -1.62 -8.52
N ASN A 45 1.85 -0.34 -8.69
CA ASN A 45 0.97 0.66 -9.30
C ASN A 45 1.11 0.71 -10.82
N TYR A 46 2.04 -0.04 -11.41
CA TYR A 46 2.24 -0.07 -12.85
C TYR A 46 1.11 -0.81 -13.58
N GLY A 47 0.73 -0.27 -14.73
CA GLY A 47 -0.06 -1.01 -15.70
C GLY A 47 0.68 -2.23 -16.21
N THR A 48 -0.04 -3.15 -16.85
CA THR A 48 0.55 -4.24 -17.63
C THR A 48 0.25 -4.01 -19.10
N TRP A 49 0.98 -4.66 -20.01
CA TRP A 49 0.62 -4.64 -21.43
C TRP A 49 -0.84 -5.07 -21.66
N ILE A 50 -1.35 -5.95 -20.80
CA ILE A 50 -2.74 -6.40 -20.82
C ILE A 50 -3.70 -5.25 -20.50
N SER A 51 -3.45 -4.44 -19.45
CA SER A 51 -4.33 -3.31 -19.11
C SER A 51 -4.35 -2.24 -20.22
N VAL A 52 -3.21 -1.98 -20.87
CA VAL A 52 -3.12 -1.08 -22.03
C VAL A 52 -3.90 -1.62 -23.23
N ILE A 53 -3.76 -2.92 -23.53
CA ILE A 53 -4.53 -3.57 -24.61
C ILE A 53 -6.03 -3.50 -24.31
N CYS A 54 -6.45 -3.77 -23.07
CA CYS A 54 -7.84 -3.65 -22.65
C CYS A 54 -8.37 -2.23 -22.84
N LEU A 55 -7.61 -1.21 -22.42
CA LEU A 55 -7.95 0.19 -22.63
C LEU A 55 -8.09 0.51 -24.13
N GLY A 56 -7.17 0.04 -24.97
CA GLY A 56 -7.22 0.22 -26.42
C GLY A 56 -8.46 -0.42 -27.07
N ILE A 57 -8.77 -1.66 -26.70
CA ILE A 57 -9.98 -2.37 -27.16
C ILE A 57 -11.24 -1.63 -26.71
N PHE A 58 -11.25 -1.12 -25.48
CA PHE A 58 -12.38 -0.39 -24.95
C PHE A 58 -12.62 0.92 -25.70
N ILE A 59 -11.58 1.74 -25.90
CA ILE A 59 -11.65 3.00 -26.67
C ILE A 59 -12.07 2.73 -28.13
N PHE A 60 -11.49 1.71 -28.76
CA PHE A 60 -11.84 1.31 -30.12
C PHE A 60 -13.31 0.89 -30.22
N GLY A 61 -13.79 0.06 -29.30
CA GLY A 61 -15.17 -0.39 -29.28
C GLY A 61 -16.17 0.73 -28.99
N LEU A 62 -15.81 1.71 -28.14
CA LEU A 62 -16.61 2.94 -27.96
C LEU A 62 -16.72 3.71 -29.28
N GLY A 63 -15.60 3.98 -29.96
CA GLY A 63 -15.58 4.68 -31.24
C GLY A 63 -16.35 3.94 -32.34
N TRP A 64 -16.20 2.62 -32.41
CA TRP A 64 -16.95 1.77 -33.35
C TRP A 64 -18.46 1.80 -33.07
N SER A 65 -18.85 1.71 -31.80
CA SER A 65 -20.27 1.74 -31.40
C SER A 65 -20.93 3.08 -31.69
N ALA A 66 -20.21 4.19 -31.48
CA ALA A 66 -20.67 5.54 -31.82
C ALA A 66 -20.90 5.69 -33.33
N ARG A 67 -19.96 5.20 -34.17
CA ARG A 67 -20.10 5.21 -35.63
C ARG A 67 -21.26 4.35 -36.13
N ARG A 68 -21.49 3.17 -35.53
CA ARG A 68 -22.64 2.31 -35.88
C ARG A 68 -23.98 2.93 -35.49
N ARG A 69 -24.08 3.58 -34.32
CA ARG A 69 -25.31 4.30 -33.91
C ARG A 69 -25.61 5.47 -34.84
N GLN A 70 -24.61 6.23 -35.27
CA GLN A 70 -24.79 7.29 -36.27
C GLN A 70 -25.29 6.74 -37.62
N ARG A 71 -24.87 5.53 -38.02
CA ARG A 71 -25.37 4.84 -39.22
C ARG A 71 -26.74 4.19 -39.05
N SER A 72 -27.16 3.83 -37.83
CA SER A 72 -28.49 3.23 -37.59
C SER A 72 -29.58 4.25 -37.30
N ASN A 73 -29.23 5.48 -36.88
CA ASN A 73 -30.20 6.57 -36.70
C ASN A 73 -30.84 7.05 -38.02
N THR A 74 -30.47 6.46 -39.16
CA THR A 74 -31.18 6.63 -40.44
C THR A 74 -32.26 5.57 -40.68
N PHE A 75 -32.36 4.49 -39.90
CA PHE A 75 -33.39 3.47 -40.07
C PHE A 75 -33.68 2.69 -38.76
N SER A 76 -34.88 2.86 -38.24
CA SER A 76 -35.59 2.09 -37.19
C SER A 76 -35.50 2.58 -35.73
N GLU A 77 -36.65 3.07 -35.26
CA GLU A 77 -37.09 3.01 -33.87
C GLU A 77 -37.33 1.53 -33.47
N GLY A 78 -36.76 1.10 -32.35
CA GLY A 78 -37.00 -0.23 -31.77
C GLY A 78 -36.31 -0.36 -30.41
N LEU A 79 -37.10 -0.64 -29.37
CA LEU A 79 -36.67 -0.75 -27.97
C LEU A 79 -35.55 -1.79 -27.72
N PRO A 80 -34.75 -1.62 -26.64
CA PRO A 80 -33.48 -2.33 -26.45
C PRO A 80 -33.65 -3.75 -25.87
N PRO A 81 -32.84 -4.74 -26.28
CA PRO A 81 -32.76 -6.01 -25.58
C PRO A 81 -31.76 -5.98 -24.41
N SER A 82 -32.30 -6.30 -23.22
CA SER A 82 -31.73 -7.01 -22.05
C SER A 82 -30.30 -6.73 -21.51
N GLU A 83 -30.28 -6.32 -20.23
CA GLU A 83 -29.37 -6.76 -19.13
C GLU A 83 -27.88 -6.99 -19.44
N ASN A 84 -27.24 -6.07 -20.17
CA ASN A 84 -25.78 -5.99 -20.17
C ASN A 84 -25.38 -4.56 -19.81
N PHE A 85 -24.39 -4.41 -18.92
CA PHE A 85 -23.82 -3.12 -18.56
C PHE A 85 -23.58 -2.28 -19.82
N SER A 86 -24.19 -1.10 -19.89
CA SER A 86 -24.08 -0.27 -21.07
C SER A 86 -22.63 0.20 -21.21
N LEU A 87 -22.07 0.07 -22.42
CA LEU A 87 -20.72 0.57 -22.75
C LEU A 87 -20.57 2.06 -22.36
N THR A 88 -21.66 2.82 -22.46
CA THR A 88 -21.75 4.21 -22.01
C THR A 88 -21.68 4.36 -20.49
N GLY A 89 -22.31 3.46 -19.72
CA GLY A 89 -22.21 3.43 -18.26
C GLY A 89 -20.80 3.07 -17.77
N LEU A 90 -20.13 2.11 -18.43
CA LEU A 90 -18.72 1.81 -18.15
C LEU A 90 -17.81 3.00 -18.47
N ALA A 91 -18.04 3.69 -19.59
CA ALA A 91 -17.29 4.88 -19.94
C ALA A 91 -17.52 6.01 -18.92
N TYR A 92 -18.76 6.19 -18.46
CA TYR A 92 -19.08 7.15 -17.41
C TYR A 92 -18.35 6.84 -16.10
N LEU A 93 -18.36 5.57 -15.66
CA LEU A 93 -17.62 5.16 -14.46
C LEU A 93 -16.12 5.40 -14.61
N VAL A 94 -15.52 5.09 -15.76
CA VAL A 94 -14.10 5.40 -16.01
C VAL A 94 -13.83 6.90 -15.88
N VAL A 95 -14.67 7.75 -16.46
CA VAL A 95 -14.50 9.21 -16.36
C VAL A 95 -14.61 9.68 -14.90
N VAL A 96 -15.61 9.20 -14.16
CA VAL A 96 -15.77 9.55 -12.74
C VAL A 96 -14.56 9.08 -11.93
N THR A 97 -14.11 7.84 -12.11
CA THR A 97 -12.93 7.32 -11.41
C THR A 97 -11.68 8.13 -11.77
N LEU A 98 -11.49 8.50 -13.03
CA LEU A 98 -10.39 9.38 -13.45
C LEU A 98 -10.46 10.76 -12.80
N LEU A 99 -11.65 11.37 -12.71
CA LEU A 99 -11.83 12.67 -12.07
C LEU A 99 -11.43 12.66 -10.59
N PHE A 100 -11.64 11.55 -9.88
CA PHE A 100 -11.21 11.41 -8.49
C PHE A 100 -9.73 11.00 -8.36
N PHE A 101 -9.17 10.33 -9.36
CA PHE A 101 -7.82 9.77 -9.32
C PHE A 101 -6.73 10.73 -9.78
N VAL A 102 -7.01 11.59 -10.77
CA VAL A 102 -6.02 12.48 -11.41
C VAL A 102 -5.49 13.54 -10.43
N PRO A 103 -4.19 13.90 -10.49
CA PRO A 103 -3.64 15.01 -9.70
C PRO A 103 -4.45 16.29 -9.95
N TRP A 104 -4.86 16.97 -8.87
CA TRP A 104 -5.76 18.14 -8.89
C TRP A 104 -7.21 17.87 -9.28
N GLY A 105 -7.64 16.61 -9.28
CA GLY A 105 -9.02 16.21 -9.51
C GLY A 105 -9.98 16.48 -8.34
N LEU A 106 -11.19 15.90 -8.41
CA LEU A 106 -12.22 16.01 -7.37
C LEU A 106 -11.73 15.48 -6.01
N GLY A 107 -10.85 14.47 -6.00
CA GLY A 107 -10.24 13.95 -4.77
C GLY A 107 -9.37 15.00 -4.05
N PHE A 108 -8.62 15.81 -4.80
CA PHE A 108 -7.82 16.90 -4.24
C PHE A 108 -8.72 18.00 -3.65
N LEU A 109 -9.78 18.40 -4.35
CA LEU A 109 -10.73 19.41 -3.87
C LEU A 109 -11.44 18.94 -2.59
N PHE A 110 -11.77 17.65 -2.50
CA PHE A 110 -12.33 17.05 -1.29
C PHE A 110 -11.32 17.06 -0.13
N ALA A 111 -10.08 16.65 -0.39
CA ALA A 111 -9.03 16.64 0.63
C ALA A 111 -8.72 18.05 1.16
N ALA A 112 -8.70 19.05 0.28
CA ALA A 112 -8.44 20.44 0.63
C ALA A 112 -9.63 21.12 1.33
N GLY A 113 -10.87 20.74 1.00
CA GLY A 113 -12.07 21.42 1.49
C GLY A 113 -12.78 20.75 2.68
N LEU A 114 -12.67 19.43 2.84
CA LEU A 114 -13.44 18.66 3.82
C LEU A 114 -12.54 17.89 4.79
N SER A 115 -11.74 16.95 4.30
CA SER A 115 -10.84 16.15 5.15
C SER A 115 -9.77 15.44 4.33
N GLY A 116 -8.51 15.61 4.74
CA GLY A 116 -7.35 14.89 4.19
C GLY A 116 -7.21 13.44 4.66
N GLN A 117 -8.07 12.98 5.58
CA GLN A 117 -7.95 11.63 6.16
C GLN A 117 -8.24 10.51 5.15
N ILE A 118 -9.07 10.79 4.13
CA ILE A 118 -9.40 9.81 3.10
C ILE A 118 -8.31 9.82 2.03
N ARG A 119 -7.30 8.96 2.19
CA ARG A 119 -6.22 8.73 1.19
C ARG A 119 -6.57 7.66 0.15
N ALA A 120 -7.75 7.05 0.28
CA ALA A 120 -8.21 5.96 -0.58
C ALA A 120 -8.35 6.37 -2.07
N TRP A 121 -8.47 7.66 -2.37
CA TRP A 121 -8.57 8.18 -3.74
C TRP A 121 -7.35 7.82 -4.60
N ASN A 122 -6.15 7.77 -4.00
CA ASN A 122 -4.91 7.33 -4.66
C ASN A 122 -4.95 5.82 -5.00
N ARG A 123 -5.84 5.04 -4.38
CA ARG A 123 -5.99 3.59 -4.60
C ARG A 123 -7.08 3.23 -5.62
N PHE A 124 -7.45 4.17 -6.50
CA PHE A 124 -8.43 3.91 -7.56
C PHE A 124 -7.83 3.21 -8.80
N ALA A 125 -6.51 3.01 -8.85
CA ALA A 125 -5.85 2.29 -9.95
C ALA A 125 -6.43 0.87 -10.20
N PRO A 126 -6.66 0.01 -9.17
CA PRO A 126 -7.32 -1.29 -9.38
C PRO A 126 -8.73 -1.17 -9.95
N ILE A 127 -9.49 -0.14 -9.55
CA ILE A 127 -10.83 0.13 -10.07
C ILE A 127 -10.75 0.53 -11.55
N LEU A 128 -9.81 1.39 -11.93
CA LEU A 128 -9.58 1.74 -13.34
C LEU A 128 -9.22 0.52 -14.19
N ILE A 129 -8.31 -0.32 -13.71
CA ILE A 129 -7.90 -1.55 -14.42
C ILE A 129 -9.10 -2.49 -14.59
N LEU A 130 -9.90 -2.69 -13.53
CA LEU A 130 -11.13 -3.47 -13.60
C LEU A 130 -12.10 -2.92 -14.65
N LEU A 131 -12.32 -1.61 -14.67
CA LEU A 131 -13.21 -0.97 -15.64
C LEU A 131 -12.68 -1.12 -17.07
N PHE A 132 -11.36 -1.04 -17.30
CA PHE A 132 -10.76 -1.29 -18.61
C PHE A 132 -10.97 -2.73 -19.07
N MET A 133 -10.80 -3.71 -18.17
CA MET A 133 -11.04 -5.12 -18.45
C MET A 133 -12.51 -5.40 -18.78
N LEU A 134 -13.44 -4.86 -17.98
CA LEU A 134 -14.88 -4.99 -18.22
C LEU A 134 -15.30 -4.33 -19.53
N GLY A 135 -14.75 -3.15 -19.82
CA GLY A 135 -14.95 -2.44 -21.08
C GLY A 135 -14.48 -3.25 -22.28
N ALA A 136 -13.27 -3.81 -22.22
CA ALA A 136 -12.73 -4.68 -23.25
C ALA A 136 -13.57 -5.94 -23.45
N ALA A 137 -13.97 -6.60 -22.36
CA ALA A 137 -14.81 -7.80 -22.39
C ALA A 137 -16.18 -7.50 -23.03
N ALA A 138 -16.80 -6.36 -22.69
CA ALA A 138 -18.07 -5.92 -23.28
C ALA A 138 -17.94 -5.59 -24.78
N CYS A 139 -16.79 -5.08 -25.23
CA CYS A 139 -16.51 -4.88 -26.65
C CYS A 139 -16.32 -6.21 -27.38
N LEU A 140 -15.53 -7.12 -26.81
CA LEU A 140 -15.22 -8.42 -27.38
C LEU A 140 -16.46 -9.34 -27.42
N SER A 141 -17.34 -9.28 -26.43
CA SER A 141 -18.58 -10.08 -26.41
C SER A 141 -19.55 -9.69 -27.53
N ARG A 142 -19.51 -8.43 -27.97
CA ARG A 142 -20.29 -7.93 -29.11
C ARG A 142 -19.63 -8.23 -30.45
N TRP A 143 -18.35 -8.61 -30.44
CA TRP A 143 -17.64 -9.01 -31.64
C TRP A 143 -18.09 -10.42 -32.02
N ARG A 144 -18.69 -10.54 -33.22
CA ARG A 144 -19.10 -11.83 -33.78
C ARG A 144 -17.88 -12.59 -34.28
N TRP A 145 -17.06 -13.09 -33.37
CA TRP A 145 -15.99 -14.02 -33.73
C TRP A 145 -16.64 -15.33 -34.18
N PRO A 146 -16.13 -15.99 -35.24
CA PRO A 146 -16.62 -17.32 -35.60
C PRO A 146 -16.37 -18.22 -34.40
N HIS A 147 -17.46 -18.67 -33.78
CA HIS A 147 -17.47 -19.34 -32.48
C HIS A 147 -17.00 -20.79 -32.62
N ASN A 148 -15.77 -20.96 -33.08
CA ASN A 148 -15.11 -22.25 -33.17
C ASN A 148 -14.55 -22.55 -31.78
N ARG A 149 -15.23 -23.45 -31.04
CA ARG A 149 -14.80 -23.96 -29.73
C ARG A 149 -13.28 -24.18 -29.61
N PRO A 150 -12.57 -24.83 -30.57
CA PRO A 150 -11.13 -25.02 -30.43
C PRO A 150 -10.35 -23.70 -30.43
N VAL A 151 -10.76 -22.70 -31.23
CA VAL A 151 -10.08 -21.39 -31.28
C VAL A 151 -10.26 -20.64 -29.97
N SER A 152 -11.48 -20.63 -29.41
CA SER A 152 -11.75 -19.97 -28.12
C SER A 152 -11.00 -20.62 -26.96
N ILE A 153 -10.94 -21.96 -26.92
CA ILE A 153 -10.18 -22.70 -25.90
C ILE A 153 -8.68 -22.41 -26.06
N THR A 154 -8.18 -22.41 -27.30
CA THR A 154 -6.76 -22.13 -27.58
C THR A 154 -6.40 -20.71 -27.15
N ALA A 155 -7.23 -19.71 -27.47
CA ALA A 155 -7.03 -18.33 -27.07
C ALA A 155 -7.05 -18.17 -25.54
N ALA A 156 -7.97 -18.85 -24.85
CA ALA A 156 -8.03 -18.83 -23.39
C ALA A 156 -6.78 -19.46 -22.75
N LEU A 157 -6.33 -20.63 -23.27
CA LEU A 157 -5.11 -21.29 -22.80
C LEU A 157 -3.87 -20.43 -23.02
N VAL A 158 -3.74 -19.82 -24.20
CA VAL A 158 -2.64 -18.88 -24.49
C VAL A 158 -2.68 -17.69 -23.53
N GLY A 159 -3.87 -17.14 -23.25
CA GLY A 159 -4.05 -16.06 -22.27
C GLY A 159 -3.61 -16.46 -20.85
N VAL A 160 -4.04 -17.63 -20.38
CA VAL A 160 -3.64 -18.17 -19.06
C VAL A 160 -2.12 -18.40 -19.01
N LEU A 161 -1.53 -18.98 -20.06
CA LEU A 161 -0.08 -19.18 -20.15
C LEU A 161 0.66 -17.83 -20.10
N LEU A 162 0.22 -16.84 -20.86
CA LEU A 162 0.83 -15.51 -20.85
C LEU A 162 0.76 -14.87 -19.46
N ILE A 163 -0.39 -14.97 -18.76
CA ILE A 163 -0.52 -14.46 -17.38
C ILE A 163 0.41 -15.23 -16.43
N ALA A 164 0.46 -16.56 -16.54
CA ALA A 164 1.34 -17.38 -15.70
C ALA A 164 2.82 -17.02 -15.89
N PHE A 165 3.28 -16.85 -17.14
CA PHE A 165 4.68 -16.53 -17.45
C PHE A 165 5.06 -15.07 -17.17
N THR A 166 4.14 -14.13 -17.35
CA THR A 166 4.46 -12.69 -17.20
C THR A 166 4.15 -12.13 -15.81
N GLN A 167 3.23 -12.75 -15.07
CA GLN A 167 2.80 -12.26 -13.75
C GLN A 167 3.09 -13.27 -12.66
N VAL A 168 2.60 -14.51 -12.75
CA VAL A 168 2.66 -15.47 -11.62
C VAL A 168 4.08 -15.96 -11.35
N LEU A 169 4.78 -16.48 -12.36
CA LEU A 169 6.11 -17.05 -12.19
C LEU A 169 7.13 -16.02 -11.71
N PRO A 170 7.24 -14.80 -12.29
CA PRO A 170 8.18 -13.80 -11.82
C PRO A 170 7.87 -13.32 -10.40
N LEU A 171 6.58 -13.17 -10.05
CA LEU A 171 6.19 -12.72 -8.72
C LEU A 171 6.30 -13.82 -7.65
N SER A 172 6.28 -15.10 -8.04
CA SER A 172 6.28 -16.23 -7.09
C SER A 172 7.47 -16.23 -6.14
N ALA A 173 8.68 -15.93 -6.64
CA ALA A 173 9.89 -15.86 -5.82
C ALA A 173 9.81 -14.69 -4.83
N LEU A 174 9.28 -13.54 -5.28
CA LEU A 174 9.09 -12.36 -4.46
C LEU A 174 8.03 -12.63 -3.37
N VAL A 175 6.86 -13.14 -3.74
CA VAL A 175 5.79 -13.51 -2.80
C VAL A 175 6.29 -14.51 -1.77
N LYS A 176 7.07 -15.51 -2.19
CA LYS A 176 7.68 -16.47 -1.26
C LYS A 176 8.65 -15.79 -0.29
N ALA A 177 9.55 -14.94 -0.78
CA ALA A 177 10.49 -14.23 0.08
C ALA A 177 9.78 -13.33 1.11
N TYR A 178 8.72 -12.62 0.70
CA TYR A 178 7.90 -11.82 1.60
C TYR A 178 7.11 -12.68 2.59
N ALA A 179 6.56 -13.82 2.16
CA ALA A 179 5.84 -14.74 3.03
C ALA A 179 6.76 -15.37 4.08
N ASP A 180 7.93 -15.86 3.67
CA ASP A 180 8.92 -16.45 4.57
C ASP A 180 9.48 -15.40 5.54
N GLY A 181 9.81 -14.20 5.05
CA GLY A 181 10.26 -13.08 5.88
C GLY A 181 9.19 -12.62 6.88
N GLY A 182 7.94 -12.49 6.42
CA GLY A 182 6.81 -12.12 7.26
C GLY A 182 6.50 -13.16 8.32
N ALA A 183 6.55 -14.46 7.98
CA ALA A 183 6.37 -15.55 8.94
C ALA A 183 7.44 -15.53 10.03
N ASN A 184 8.71 -15.32 9.66
CA ASN A 184 9.80 -15.23 10.63
C ASN A 184 9.63 -14.02 11.57
N ARG A 185 9.28 -12.84 11.03
CA ARG A 185 9.00 -11.64 11.84
C ARG A 185 7.81 -11.84 12.77
N LEU A 186 6.74 -12.48 12.29
CA LEU A 186 5.55 -12.76 13.09
C LEU A 186 5.84 -13.75 14.21
N ASN A 187 6.64 -14.78 13.95
CA ASN A 187 7.07 -15.74 14.97
C ASN A 187 7.96 -15.07 16.03
N ALA A 188 8.91 -14.22 15.62
CA ALA A 188 9.71 -13.43 16.54
C ALA A 188 8.79 -12.52 17.39
N ALA A 189 7.82 -11.86 16.75
CA ALA A 189 6.92 -10.93 17.42
C ALA A 189 6.08 -11.66 18.45
N SER A 190 5.51 -12.81 18.07
CA SER A 190 4.72 -13.66 18.96
C SER A 190 5.51 -14.09 20.20
N SER A 191 6.75 -14.55 20.01
CA SER A 191 7.58 -14.97 21.15
C SER A 191 7.99 -13.80 22.05
N TYR A 192 8.23 -12.63 21.47
CA TYR A 192 8.60 -11.41 22.20
C TYR A 192 7.41 -10.86 22.98
N THR A 193 6.24 -10.70 22.34
CA THR A 193 5.04 -10.13 22.96
C THR A 193 4.51 -11.02 24.08
N GLN A 194 4.61 -12.34 23.95
CA GLN A 194 4.29 -13.28 25.03
C GLN A 194 5.17 -13.07 26.26
N LYS A 195 6.48 -12.82 26.10
CA LYS A 195 7.37 -12.49 27.21
C LYS A 195 7.01 -11.15 27.83
N VAL A 196 6.80 -10.11 27.02
CA VAL A 196 6.44 -8.77 27.52
C VAL A 196 5.17 -8.81 28.37
N LYS A 197 4.17 -9.59 27.95
CA LYS A 197 2.90 -9.73 28.67
C LYS A 197 3.06 -10.32 30.08
N THR A 198 4.10 -11.10 30.36
CA THR A 198 4.31 -11.62 31.73
C THR A 198 4.67 -10.54 32.73
N PHE A 199 5.10 -9.37 32.26
CA PHE A 199 5.51 -8.23 33.08
C PHE A 199 4.44 -7.15 33.18
N LEU A 200 3.41 -7.19 32.32
CA LEU A 200 2.40 -6.14 32.23
C LEU A 200 1.08 -6.56 32.89
N SER A 201 0.48 -5.64 33.64
CA SER A 201 -0.90 -5.76 34.09
C SER A 201 -1.90 -5.38 32.98
N ASP A 202 -3.14 -5.86 33.08
CA ASP A 202 -4.21 -5.49 32.16
C ASP A 202 -4.40 -3.96 32.11
N GLY A 203 -4.51 -3.42 30.89
CA GLY A 203 -4.68 -1.98 30.65
C GLY A 203 -3.40 -1.15 30.58
N CYS A 204 -2.22 -1.76 30.75
CA CYS A 204 -0.94 -1.09 30.58
C CYS A 204 -0.61 -0.80 29.12
N GLY A 205 -0.29 0.46 28.81
CA GLY A 205 0.27 0.84 27.51
C GLY A 205 1.76 0.53 27.38
N ILE A 206 2.23 0.23 26.18
CA ILE A 206 3.65 0.18 25.81
C ILE A 206 3.94 1.31 24.85
N PHE A 207 4.90 2.18 25.19
CA PHE A 207 5.37 3.23 24.28
C PHE A 207 6.41 2.65 23.31
N THR A 208 6.40 3.07 22.05
CA THR A 208 7.23 2.46 21.00
C THR A 208 8.31 3.43 20.53
N PHE A 209 9.56 2.99 20.56
CA PHE A 209 10.72 3.67 20.01
C PHE A 209 11.30 2.89 18.81
N PRO A 210 11.72 3.57 17.73
CA PRO A 210 11.49 4.99 17.48
C PRO A 210 10.00 5.29 17.31
N SER A 211 9.59 6.49 17.69
CA SER A 211 8.23 6.96 17.41
C SER A 211 8.09 7.16 15.89
N MET A 212 6.98 6.71 15.32
CA MET A 212 6.71 6.78 13.88
C MET A 212 5.54 7.72 13.64
N THR A 213 5.58 8.58 12.63
CA THR A 213 4.42 9.38 12.22
C THR A 213 3.39 8.51 11.45
N TYR A 214 2.09 8.66 11.70
CA TYR A 214 1.05 8.01 10.90
C TYR A 214 0.30 9.02 10.01
N PRO A 215 -0.12 8.69 8.78
CA PRO A 215 -0.01 7.39 8.12
C PRO A 215 1.33 7.12 7.44
N ASN A 216 2.22 8.10 7.31
CA ASN A 216 3.44 7.99 6.52
C ASN A 216 4.63 8.62 7.24
N ALA A 217 5.36 7.83 8.02
CA ALA A 217 6.70 8.18 8.47
C ALA A 217 7.74 7.92 7.36
N GLY A 218 7.43 7.00 6.43
CA GLY A 218 8.45 6.34 5.62
C GLY A 218 9.23 5.31 6.44
N GLY A 219 10.23 4.68 5.83
CA GLY A 219 11.17 3.86 6.60
C GLY A 219 12.01 4.76 7.50
N TYR A 220 12.07 4.46 8.80
CA TYR A 220 12.97 5.15 9.73
C TYR A 220 14.44 4.88 9.38
N ASP A 221 14.72 3.65 8.96
CA ASP A 221 16.02 3.23 8.48
C ASP A 221 15.91 2.12 7.41
N SER A 222 17.02 1.48 7.04
CA SER A 222 17.01 0.41 6.03
C SER A 222 16.31 -0.88 6.49
N VAL A 223 16.05 -1.02 7.79
CA VAL A 223 15.49 -2.19 8.46
C VAL A 223 14.05 -1.93 8.94
N ILE A 224 13.82 -0.83 9.66
CA ILE A 224 12.53 -0.40 10.23
C ILE A 224 11.71 0.31 9.15
N GLN A 225 10.68 -0.38 8.68
CA GLN A 225 9.74 0.14 7.68
C GLN A 225 8.53 0.82 8.35
N ASP A 226 7.79 1.59 7.54
CA ASP A 226 6.69 2.50 7.91
C ASP A 226 5.52 1.90 8.72
N TYR A 227 5.49 0.58 8.93
CA TYR A 227 4.48 -0.14 9.71
C TYR A 227 5.05 -1.33 10.49
N ASP A 228 6.37 -1.42 10.66
CA ASP A 228 7.01 -2.59 11.25
C ASP A 228 6.58 -2.82 12.71
N HIS A 229 6.32 -1.77 13.50
CA HIS A 229 5.86 -1.94 14.88
C HIS A 229 4.43 -2.53 14.97
N LEU A 230 3.62 -2.45 13.90
CA LEU A 230 2.30 -3.09 13.87
C LEU A 230 2.39 -4.62 13.88
N TYR A 231 3.54 -5.22 13.54
CA TYR A 231 3.74 -6.66 13.69
C TYR A 231 3.61 -7.13 15.14
N LEU A 232 3.82 -6.25 16.12
CA LEU A 232 3.67 -6.58 17.55
C LEU A 232 2.19 -6.74 17.96
N LEU A 233 1.27 -6.15 17.18
CA LEU A 233 -0.18 -6.23 17.43
C LEU A 233 -0.83 -7.45 16.77
N LEU A 234 -0.16 -8.11 15.82
CA LEU A 234 -0.74 -9.25 15.09
C LEU A 234 -0.85 -10.54 15.93
N PRO A 235 0.14 -10.93 16.76
CA PRO A 235 0.09 -12.18 17.50
C PRO A 235 -0.82 -12.15 18.72
N ASP A 236 -1.09 -10.97 19.29
CA ASP A 236 -1.84 -10.83 20.53
C ASP A 236 -2.71 -9.57 20.52
N ASN A 237 -3.99 -9.75 20.82
CA ASN A 237 -4.98 -8.68 20.83
C ASN A 237 -5.02 -7.94 22.19
N GLY A 238 -4.27 -8.41 23.19
CA GLY A 238 -4.31 -7.89 24.56
C GLY A 238 -3.25 -6.85 24.91
N LEU A 239 -2.26 -6.62 24.06
CA LEU A 239 -1.22 -5.60 24.31
C LEU A 239 -1.65 -4.25 23.73
N ALA A 240 -1.65 -3.21 24.58
CA ALA A 240 -1.89 -1.84 24.16
C ALA A 240 -0.57 -1.19 23.74
N ILE A 241 -0.16 -1.39 22.49
CA ILE A 241 1.08 -0.80 21.95
C ILE A 241 0.75 0.53 21.28
N ALA A 242 1.43 1.60 21.69
CA ALA A 242 1.32 2.88 21.02
C ALA A 242 1.97 2.81 19.63
N TYR A 243 1.25 3.34 18.67
CA TYR A 243 1.73 3.66 17.33
C TYR A 243 1.44 5.14 17.08
N GLY A 244 2.20 5.78 16.20
CA GLY A 244 2.01 7.18 15.84
C GLY A 244 0.56 7.60 15.64
N GLY A 245 0.25 8.82 16.05
CA GLY A 245 -1.03 9.46 15.74
C GLY A 245 -1.11 9.93 14.28
N HIS A 246 -2.31 10.35 13.86
CA HIS A 246 -2.51 10.94 12.53
C HIS A 246 -1.87 12.33 12.43
N GLN A 247 -0.95 12.52 11.49
CA GLN A 247 -0.23 13.77 11.33
C GLN A 247 -1.17 14.98 11.29
N GLY A 248 -0.89 15.99 12.12
CA GLY A 248 -1.67 17.21 12.22
C GLY A 248 -2.88 17.12 13.14
N THR A 249 -2.95 16.09 14.00
CA THR A 249 -3.94 16.01 15.08
C THR A 249 -3.27 16.12 16.46
N PRO A 250 -3.97 16.59 17.50
CA PRO A 250 -3.38 16.73 18.84
C PRO A 250 -2.81 15.43 19.40
N GLU A 251 -3.34 14.29 18.97
CA GLU A 251 -2.89 12.96 19.39
C GLU A 251 -1.47 12.61 18.92
N THR A 252 -0.87 13.35 17.98
CA THR A 252 0.53 13.16 17.57
C THR A 252 1.53 13.91 18.42
N GLU A 253 1.13 14.91 19.21
CA GLU A 253 2.07 15.84 19.84
C GLU A 253 3.13 15.11 20.70
N ILE A 254 2.71 14.07 21.43
CA ILE A 254 3.60 13.25 22.25
C ILE A 254 4.54 12.43 21.35
N SER A 255 4.00 11.75 20.34
CA SER A 255 4.78 10.95 19.39
C SER A 255 5.79 11.78 18.61
N ASP A 256 5.42 12.98 18.15
CA ASP A 256 6.27 13.88 17.37
C ASP A 256 7.42 14.42 18.24
N ARG A 257 7.14 14.75 19.51
CA ARG A 257 8.18 15.18 20.47
C ARG A 257 9.18 14.07 20.75
N PHE A 258 8.72 12.84 20.96
CA PHE A 258 9.61 11.70 21.20
C PHE A 258 10.39 11.26 19.95
N GLU A 259 9.86 11.52 18.75
CA GLU A 259 10.61 11.38 17.49
C GLU A 259 11.79 12.38 17.46
N GLU A 260 11.53 13.66 17.74
CA GLU A 260 12.58 14.70 17.80
C GLU A 260 13.63 14.39 18.88
N ILE A 261 13.20 13.91 20.04
CA ILE A 261 14.11 13.48 21.12
C ILE A 261 14.98 12.32 20.64
N THR A 262 14.41 11.29 20.02
CA THR A 262 15.17 10.13 19.50
C THR A 262 16.23 10.55 18.47
N LEU A 263 15.96 11.59 17.68
CA LEU A 263 16.85 12.04 16.60
C LEU A 263 17.90 13.07 17.03
N SER A 264 17.66 13.83 18.10
CA SER A 264 18.47 15.03 18.40
C SER A 264 18.70 15.35 19.87
N GLN A 265 18.02 14.67 20.80
CA GLN A 265 18.11 14.93 22.24
C GLN A 265 18.29 13.63 23.04
N SER A 266 18.39 13.75 24.36
CA SER A 266 18.45 12.62 25.28
C SER A 266 17.15 12.50 26.05
N ILE A 267 16.64 11.27 26.21
CA ILE A 267 15.57 10.95 27.14
C ILE A 267 16.08 11.10 28.57
N ASP A 268 15.28 11.69 29.45
CA ASP A 268 15.55 11.78 30.87
C ASP A 268 14.45 11.13 31.74
N ILE A 269 14.62 11.22 33.06
CA ILE A 269 13.68 10.63 34.02
C ILE A 269 12.30 11.33 34.02
N TYR A 270 12.24 12.61 33.65
CA TYR A 270 10.98 13.35 33.55
C TYR A 270 10.16 12.85 32.37
N ASP A 271 10.80 12.55 31.24
CA ASP A 271 10.13 11.93 30.09
C ASP A 271 9.50 10.58 30.47
N ILE A 272 10.23 9.73 31.18
CA ILE A 272 9.71 8.45 31.69
C ILE A 272 8.53 8.70 32.65
N SER A 273 8.62 9.71 33.51
CA SER A 273 7.53 10.05 34.45
C SER A 273 6.27 10.54 33.74
N GLU A 274 6.42 11.26 32.63
CA GLU A 274 5.30 11.71 31.81
C GLU A 274 4.66 10.53 31.08
N LEU A 275 5.45 9.64 30.49
CA LEU A 275 4.93 8.40 29.88
C LEU A 275 4.16 7.56 30.90
N LYS A 276 4.66 7.42 32.13
CA LYS A 276 3.91 6.78 33.23
C LYS A 276 2.58 7.47 33.50
N ALA A 277 2.56 8.81 33.57
CA ALA A 277 1.34 9.58 33.81
C ALA A 277 0.30 9.44 32.70
N LEU A 278 0.75 9.18 31.46
CA LEU A 278 -0.10 8.90 30.30
C LEU A 278 -0.63 7.45 30.26
N GLY A 279 -0.25 6.61 31.23
CA GLY A 279 -0.71 5.23 31.34
C GLY A 279 0.20 4.19 30.66
N PHE A 280 1.41 4.58 30.26
CA PHE A 280 2.42 3.63 29.79
C PHE A 280 3.12 2.94 30.96
N CYS A 281 3.36 1.64 30.83
CA CYS A 281 4.03 0.82 31.85
C CYS A 281 5.41 0.32 31.40
N GLY A 282 5.77 0.56 30.14
CA GLY A 282 7.09 0.26 29.62
C GLY A 282 7.31 0.82 28.23
N ALA A 283 8.53 0.66 27.75
CA ALA A 283 8.96 1.06 26.42
C ALA A 283 9.41 -0.15 25.61
N HIS A 284 8.90 -0.25 24.39
CA HIS A 284 9.44 -1.09 23.33
C HIS A 284 10.52 -0.31 22.58
N LEU A 285 11.70 -0.91 22.39
CA LEU A 285 12.75 -0.39 21.53
C LEU A 285 12.97 -1.34 20.35
N ASP A 286 12.81 -0.84 19.13
CA ASP A 286 13.25 -1.51 17.90
C ASP A 286 14.68 -1.08 17.54
N ARG A 287 15.60 -2.05 17.65
CA ARG A 287 17.04 -1.91 17.37
C ARG A 287 17.42 -2.17 15.92
N GLY A 288 16.51 -1.94 14.97
CA GLY A 288 16.71 -2.11 13.53
C GLY A 288 18.13 -1.85 13.04
N GLU A 289 18.49 -0.60 12.72
CA GLU A 289 19.90 -0.23 12.58
C GLU A 289 20.53 0.03 13.95
N LYS A 290 21.41 -0.89 14.38
CA LYS A 290 22.07 -0.81 15.70
C LYS A 290 22.70 0.54 15.98
N GLU A 291 23.46 1.11 15.03
CA GLU A 291 24.14 2.39 15.21
C GLU A 291 23.18 3.55 15.54
N LYS A 292 21.96 3.55 14.98
CA LYS A 292 20.94 4.56 15.26
C LYS A 292 20.24 4.31 16.60
N SER A 293 20.01 3.05 16.94
CA SER A 293 19.33 2.67 18.19
C SER A 293 20.23 2.65 19.42
N GLU A 294 21.56 2.51 19.26
CA GLU A 294 22.51 2.33 20.36
C GLU A 294 22.49 3.49 21.37
N PRO A 295 22.46 4.78 20.96
CA PRO A 295 22.38 5.88 21.90
C PRO A 295 21.11 5.80 22.76
N LEU A 296 19.98 5.43 22.15
CA LEU A 296 18.71 5.31 22.84
C LEU A 296 18.68 4.11 23.78
N HIS A 297 19.22 2.96 23.35
CA HIS A 297 19.43 1.79 24.19
C HIS A 297 20.25 2.15 25.43
N GLY A 298 21.39 2.82 25.27
CA GLY A 298 22.24 3.22 26.40
C GLY A 298 21.56 4.17 27.38
N GLN A 299 20.73 5.09 26.87
CA GLN A 299 19.94 6.00 27.71
C GLN A 299 18.87 5.24 28.51
N LEU A 300 18.08 4.40 27.86
CA LEU A 300 17.08 3.57 28.53
C LEU A 300 17.73 2.61 29.54
N TRP A 301 18.85 1.99 29.19
CA TRP A 301 19.60 1.12 30.10
C TRP A 301 20.10 1.86 31.34
N THR A 302 20.59 3.10 31.17
CA THR A 302 21.04 3.93 32.30
C THR A 302 19.89 4.34 33.21
N LEU A 303 18.71 4.61 32.65
CA LEU A 303 17.54 5.08 33.40
C LEU A 303 16.74 3.95 34.04
N LEU A 304 16.61 2.81 33.35
CA LEU A 304 15.67 1.73 33.68
C LEU A 304 16.36 0.40 34.01
N GLY A 305 17.66 0.28 33.75
CA GLY A 305 18.38 -0.99 33.89
C GLY A 305 18.20 -1.92 32.69
N GLU A 306 18.55 -3.20 32.87
CA GLU A 306 18.52 -4.19 31.79
C GLU A 306 17.10 -4.42 31.24
N PRO A 307 16.93 -4.66 29.93
CA PRO A 307 15.64 -4.95 29.34
C PRO A 307 15.09 -6.28 29.88
N GLU A 308 13.82 -6.30 30.30
CA GLU A 308 13.17 -7.48 30.88
C GLU A 308 12.84 -8.55 29.83
N ALA A 309 12.63 -8.13 28.59
CA ALA A 309 12.39 -9.02 27.47
C ALA A 309 13.15 -8.58 26.23
N VAL A 310 13.75 -9.56 25.56
CA VAL A 310 14.46 -9.40 24.29
C VAL A 310 13.96 -10.45 23.29
N SER A 311 13.75 -10.05 22.04
CA SER A 311 13.39 -10.95 20.95
C SER A 311 14.53 -11.93 20.62
N ALA A 312 14.20 -13.06 19.99
CA ALA A 312 15.19 -14.11 19.71
C ALA A 312 16.35 -13.64 18.81
N ASP A 313 16.10 -12.64 17.95
CA ASP A 313 17.07 -12.03 17.06
C ASP A 313 17.77 -10.80 17.67
N GLY A 314 17.41 -10.39 18.89
CA GLY A 314 17.97 -9.23 19.57
C GLY A 314 17.55 -7.88 18.98
N ARG A 315 16.56 -7.86 18.07
CA ARG A 315 16.05 -6.63 17.46
C ARG A 315 15.15 -5.87 18.41
N TRP A 316 14.29 -6.54 19.16
CA TRP A 316 13.30 -5.88 20.02
C TRP A 316 13.64 -6.05 21.48
N GLU A 317 13.55 -4.96 22.21
CA GLU A 317 13.80 -4.90 23.65
C GLU A 317 12.62 -4.26 24.35
N PHE A 318 12.32 -4.72 25.56
CA PHE A 318 11.30 -4.16 26.42
C PHE A 318 11.94 -3.68 27.72
N PHE A 319 11.71 -2.41 28.05
CA PHE A 319 12.13 -1.81 29.30
C PHE A 319 10.90 -1.53 30.16
N SER A 320 10.86 -2.11 31.36
CA SER A 320 9.82 -1.80 32.34
C SER A 320 10.04 -0.41 32.90
N PHE A 321 8.94 0.28 33.19
CA PHE A 321 8.96 1.53 33.92
C PHE A 321 8.87 1.32 35.45
N TYR A 322 8.62 0.09 35.92
CA TYR A 322 8.45 -0.27 37.33
C TYR A 322 9.46 -1.32 37.78
#